data_AF-A0A2E7CYB4-F1
#
_entry.id   AF-A0A2E7CYB4-F1
#
_cell.length_a   1.000
_cell.length_b   1.000
_cell.length_c   1.000
_cell.angle_alpha   90.00
_cell.angle_beta   90.00
_cell.angle_gamma   90.00
#
_symmetry.space_group_name_H-M   'P 1'
#
loop_
_entity.id
_entity.type
_entity.pdbx_description
1 polymer ?
#
loop_
_entity_poly.entity_id
_entity_poly.type
_entity_poly.pdbx_seq_one_letter_code
_entity_poly.pdbx_strand_id
1 'polypeptide(L)'
;MLRVFLPRTKERVSMRSTIVIAVLFVCGLATAADTWPEFRGPSGDGHAAGSKLATEWSETKNITWKTSIPGTGWSTPVVTNGKIWMTSALDDGHRLVALCVDQKSGDVIKEVELFEVDKPITKNKLNSWASPSPVISGGDVFVSFGTNGVASLNAETGQIEWKRDDVNLDHQEGAGSSMIVSGDRLIFHCDGRDVQYLIALDTKSGDTIWRKDRSLDLSHVGDYARKAFSTPLIVKTSSGPHMISPAAQGCYCYDPADGREIWSLSYKGFSAVPRPVAMGELAYVVNTFAKPAIHAVRFQGKGDITKTNVVWKYDRNGPSTPSPIIVNGLLMFVSDKGVATCLDAKSGKELWKERIGGNYCASPIAANGLVYFFNREGQATVVRASSQYAAVATNKLEGGFMASPAVIGNSMFLRSRTHLYRVEAK
;
A
#
# COMPACT_ATOMS: atom_id res chain seq x y z
N MET A 1 1.17 99.13 -19.19
CA MET A 1 -0.16 98.55 -19.52
C MET A 1 -0.09 97.06 -19.20
N LEU A 2 -1.07 96.57 -18.43
CA LEU A 2 -1.28 95.18 -17.93
C LEU A 2 -0.22 94.55 -17.01
N ARG A 3 -0.61 94.41 -15.74
CA ARG A 3 -0.02 93.55 -14.71
C ARG A 3 -0.49 92.10 -14.92
N VAL A 4 0.37 91.11 -14.73
CA VAL A 4 0.00 89.81 -14.13
C VAL A 4 1.15 89.33 -13.25
N PHE A 5 0.85 89.10 -11.97
CA PHE A 5 1.71 88.49 -10.97
C PHE A 5 1.69 86.96 -11.11
N LEU A 6 2.85 86.30 -11.01
CA LEU A 6 2.93 84.88 -10.64
C LEU A 6 4.09 84.68 -9.64
N PRO A 7 3.83 84.14 -8.43
CA PRO A 7 4.83 83.98 -7.38
C PRO A 7 5.57 82.63 -7.43
N ARG A 8 6.83 82.65 -6.95
CA ARG A 8 7.68 81.50 -6.64
C ARG A 8 7.09 80.65 -5.51
N THR A 9 7.11 79.32 -5.65
CA THR A 9 7.04 78.39 -4.51
C THR A 9 8.09 77.29 -4.61
N LYS A 10 8.73 77.09 -3.45
CA LYS A 10 9.85 76.21 -3.12
C LYS A 10 9.51 74.72 -3.26
N GLU A 11 10.50 73.95 -3.68
CA GLU A 11 10.51 72.49 -3.64
C GLU A 11 10.35 71.96 -2.21
N ARG A 12 9.49 70.94 -2.03
CA ARG A 12 9.45 70.08 -0.84
C ARG A 12 9.97 68.70 -1.22
N VAL A 13 11.03 68.27 -0.56
CA VAL A 13 11.54 66.89 -0.61
C VAL A 13 10.55 66.00 0.15
N SER A 14 10.00 64.99 -0.53
CA SER A 14 9.17 63.93 0.07
C SER A 14 10.04 62.72 0.37
N MET A 15 10.24 62.43 1.66
CA MET A 15 10.89 61.21 2.14
C MET A 15 9.82 60.10 2.19
N ARG A 16 9.93 59.09 1.32
CA ARG A 16 9.07 57.90 1.34
C ARG A 16 9.72 56.82 2.20
N SER A 17 9.12 56.53 3.35
CA SER A 17 9.48 55.40 4.21
C SER A 17 8.99 54.09 3.58
N THR A 18 9.93 53.23 3.16
CA THR A 18 9.62 51.87 2.70
C THR A 18 9.61 50.94 3.91
N ILE A 19 8.43 50.46 4.31
CA ILE A 19 8.26 49.43 5.33
C ILE A 19 8.54 48.07 4.66
N VAL A 20 9.61 47.40 5.09
CA VAL A 20 9.91 46.01 4.70
C VAL A 20 9.14 45.08 5.63
N ILE A 21 8.08 44.46 5.11
CA ILE A 21 7.33 43.41 5.83
C ILE A 21 8.11 42.10 5.67
N ALA A 22 8.73 41.64 6.76
CA ALA A 22 9.34 40.32 6.83
C ALA A 22 8.22 39.26 6.93
N VAL A 23 8.03 38.48 5.86
CA VAL A 23 7.14 37.32 5.84
C VAL A 23 7.85 36.17 6.56
N LEU A 24 7.49 35.92 7.82
CA LEU A 24 7.88 34.74 8.56
C LEU A 24 7.16 33.51 7.97
N PHE A 25 7.90 32.69 7.24
CA PHE A 25 7.47 31.33 6.87
C PHE A 25 7.38 30.49 8.15
N VAL A 26 6.17 30.30 8.66
CA VAL A 26 5.90 29.26 9.66
C VAL A 26 5.93 27.93 8.93
N CYS A 27 7.04 27.21 9.02
CA CYS A 27 7.07 25.78 8.71
C CYS A 27 6.09 25.08 9.63
N GLY A 28 4.93 24.69 9.11
CA GLY A 28 4.03 23.78 9.80
C GLY A 28 4.80 22.51 10.15
N LEU A 29 4.90 22.22 11.45
CA LEU A 29 5.29 20.90 11.92
C LEU A 29 4.36 19.90 11.24
N ALA A 30 4.91 18.97 10.45
CA ALA A 30 4.16 17.85 9.94
C ALA A 30 3.59 17.10 11.14
N THR A 31 2.28 17.21 11.36
CA THR A 31 1.57 16.37 12.30
C THR A 31 1.74 14.92 11.83
N ALA A 32 1.91 13.99 12.77
CA ALA A 32 1.84 12.58 12.41
C ALA A 32 0.53 12.33 11.65
N ALA A 33 0.57 11.47 10.63
CA ALA A 33 -0.64 11.20 9.86
C ALA A 33 -1.73 10.66 10.80
N ASP A 34 -2.87 11.35 10.86
CA ASP A 34 -4.07 10.93 11.60
C ASP A 34 -4.86 9.85 10.85
N THR A 35 -4.32 9.35 9.74
CA THR A 35 -4.93 8.30 8.94
C THR A 35 -3.90 7.35 8.33
N TRP A 36 -4.31 6.10 8.17
CA TRP A 36 -3.63 5.05 7.43
C TRP A 36 -4.66 4.42 6.47
N PRO A 37 -4.98 5.09 5.35
CA PRO A 37 -6.23 4.86 4.62
C PRO A 37 -6.22 3.63 3.72
N GLU A 38 -5.06 3.09 3.36
CA GLU A 38 -4.94 1.96 2.42
C GLU A 38 -3.81 1.01 2.80
N PHE A 39 -3.69 -0.09 2.06
CA PHE A 39 -2.56 -1.01 2.17
C PHE A 39 -1.23 -0.27 2.01
N ARG A 40 -0.37 -0.35 3.03
CA ARG A 40 0.92 0.37 3.13
C ARG A 40 0.80 1.90 3.33
N GLY A 41 -0.33 2.38 3.83
CA GLY A 41 -0.47 3.72 4.39
C GLY A 41 -0.73 4.82 3.36
N PRO A 42 -0.66 6.10 3.76
CA PRO A 42 -1.15 7.25 2.98
C PRO A 42 -0.51 7.44 1.60
N SER A 43 0.70 6.92 1.41
CA SER A 43 1.47 6.97 0.17
C SER A 43 1.60 5.60 -0.52
N GLY A 44 1.00 4.55 0.05
CA GLY A 44 1.09 3.18 -0.48
C GLY A 44 2.50 2.56 -0.44
N ASP A 45 3.45 3.19 0.25
CA ASP A 45 4.88 2.83 0.24
C ASP A 45 5.42 2.33 1.59
N GLY A 46 4.58 2.29 2.63
CA GLY A 46 4.88 1.73 3.95
C GLY A 46 5.59 2.68 4.90
N HIS A 47 5.62 3.98 4.60
CA HIS A 47 6.23 4.98 5.48
C HIS A 47 5.24 5.54 6.51
N ALA A 48 5.65 5.49 7.77
CA ALA A 48 5.03 6.21 8.88
C ALA A 48 5.84 7.46 9.20
N ALA A 49 5.67 8.51 8.39
CA ALA A 49 6.43 9.74 8.50
C ALA A 49 6.20 10.41 9.86
N GLY A 50 7.29 10.79 10.55
CA GLY A 50 7.25 11.48 11.85
C GLY A 50 6.95 10.58 13.06
N SER A 51 6.50 9.33 12.85
CA SER A 51 6.18 8.39 13.92
C SER A 51 7.43 7.89 14.67
N LYS A 52 7.35 7.85 16.00
CA LYS A 52 8.36 7.27 16.90
C LYS A 52 7.82 5.97 17.49
N LEU A 53 7.81 4.92 16.66
CA LEU A 53 7.25 3.63 17.03
C LEU A 53 8.09 2.91 18.09
N ALA A 54 7.43 2.14 18.95
CA ALA A 54 8.10 1.27 19.91
C ALA A 54 9.08 0.33 19.19
N THR A 55 10.28 0.16 19.72
CA THR A 55 11.26 -0.82 19.22
C THR A 55 11.14 -2.16 19.94
N GLU A 56 10.62 -2.16 21.17
CA GLU A 56 10.49 -3.34 22.01
C GLU A 56 9.05 -3.56 22.46
N TRP A 57 8.54 -4.78 22.34
CA TRP A 57 7.22 -5.19 22.83
C TRP A 57 7.15 -6.71 23.00
N SER A 58 6.18 -7.16 23.79
CA SER A 58 5.84 -8.57 24.01
C SER A 58 4.36 -8.65 24.39
N GLU A 59 3.81 -9.84 24.64
CA GLU A 59 2.44 -9.98 25.15
C GLU A 59 2.18 -9.18 26.45
N THR A 60 3.23 -8.79 27.18
CA THR A 60 3.15 -8.05 28.46
C THR A 60 3.83 -6.68 28.44
N LYS A 61 4.50 -6.29 27.35
CA LYS A 61 5.27 -5.03 27.23
C LYS A 61 4.79 -4.22 26.05
N ASN A 62 4.53 -2.92 26.27
CA ASN A 62 4.14 -1.95 25.23
C ASN A 62 2.90 -2.34 24.41
N ILE A 63 2.02 -3.18 24.96
CA ILE A 63 0.68 -3.45 24.45
C ILE A 63 -0.30 -2.54 25.19
N THR A 64 -1.01 -1.70 24.44
CA THR A 64 -2.08 -0.83 24.97
C THR A 64 -3.36 -1.64 25.13
N TRP A 65 -3.70 -2.44 24.12
CA TRP A 65 -4.81 -3.39 24.14
C TRP A 65 -4.57 -4.52 23.12
N LYS A 66 -5.25 -5.64 23.33
CA LYS A 66 -5.27 -6.85 22.48
C LYS A 66 -6.72 -7.33 22.40
N THR A 67 -7.27 -7.39 21.19
CA THR A 67 -8.67 -7.74 20.96
C THR A 67 -8.76 -8.95 20.05
N SER A 68 -9.56 -9.95 20.43
CA SER A 68 -9.85 -11.11 19.57
C SER A 68 -10.68 -10.65 18.37
N ILE A 69 -10.29 -11.09 17.17
CA ILE A 69 -10.95 -10.73 15.92
C ILE A 69 -11.65 -11.98 15.36
N PRO A 70 -12.97 -11.93 15.11
CA PRO A 70 -13.71 -13.10 14.62
C PRO A 70 -13.32 -13.45 13.18
N GLY A 71 -13.36 -14.75 12.88
CA GLY A 71 -13.10 -15.30 11.56
C GLY A 71 -11.63 -15.29 11.13
N THR A 72 -11.42 -15.30 9.82
CA THR A 72 -10.10 -15.34 9.19
C THR A 72 -9.96 -14.21 8.16
N GLY A 73 -8.78 -13.60 8.06
CA GLY A 73 -8.54 -12.55 7.08
C GLY A 73 -7.13 -12.00 7.20
N TRP A 74 -6.50 -11.71 6.06
CA TRP A 74 -5.12 -11.17 5.98
C TRP A 74 -5.08 -9.69 5.60
N SER A 75 -6.23 -9.03 5.58
CA SER A 75 -6.36 -7.60 5.32
C SER A 75 -5.49 -6.81 6.30
N THR A 76 -4.68 -5.89 5.77
CA THR A 76 -4.05 -4.85 6.59
C THR A 76 -5.17 -3.98 7.18
N PRO A 77 -5.10 -3.62 8.49
CA PRO A 77 -6.02 -2.63 9.04
C PRO A 77 -5.84 -1.29 8.33
N VAL A 78 -6.92 -0.56 8.14
CA VAL A 78 -6.89 0.85 7.71
C VAL A 78 -7.57 1.70 8.77
N VAL A 79 -7.06 2.92 8.97
CA VAL A 79 -7.45 3.74 10.12
C VAL A 79 -7.78 5.16 9.69
N THR A 80 -8.92 5.67 10.15
CA THR A 80 -9.27 7.09 10.05
C THR A 80 -10.18 7.46 11.21
N ASN A 81 -10.11 8.70 11.69
CA ASN A 81 -11.07 9.26 12.67
C ASN A 81 -11.33 8.34 13.88
N GLY A 82 -10.29 7.69 14.42
CA GLY A 82 -10.45 6.81 15.57
C GLY A 82 -11.06 5.43 15.27
N LYS A 83 -11.26 5.06 14.00
CA LYS A 83 -11.86 3.79 13.57
C LYS A 83 -10.90 2.98 12.74
N ILE A 84 -10.78 1.69 13.08
CA ILE A 84 -9.94 0.72 12.39
C ILE A 84 -10.84 -0.24 11.62
N TRP A 85 -10.72 -0.26 10.30
CA TRP A 85 -11.48 -1.14 9.42
C TRP A 85 -10.64 -2.30 8.89
N MET A 86 -11.24 -3.48 8.81
CA MET A 86 -10.64 -4.71 8.30
C MET A 86 -11.70 -5.58 7.61
N THR A 87 -11.29 -6.44 6.68
CA THR A 87 -12.17 -7.51 6.15
C THR A 87 -11.96 -8.80 6.95
N SER A 88 -13.02 -9.58 7.14
CA SER A 88 -12.94 -10.92 7.74
C SER A 88 -13.91 -11.89 7.06
N ALA A 89 -13.58 -13.16 7.10
CA ALA A 89 -14.40 -14.26 6.63
C ALA A 89 -14.77 -15.15 7.83
N LEU A 90 -16.05 -15.21 8.14
CA LEU A 90 -16.63 -16.05 9.18
C LEU A 90 -17.07 -17.38 8.57
N ASP A 91 -17.34 -18.35 9.45
CA ASP A 91 -18.00 -19.61 9.09
C ASP A 91 -17.32 -20.29 7.87
N ASP A 92 -15.99 -20.44 7.93
CA ASP A 92 -15.15 -21.00 6.87
C ASP A 92 -15.37 -20.40 5.47
N GLY A 93 -15.61 -19.08 5.40
CA GLY A 93 -15.75 -18.34 4.16
C GLY A 93 -17.18 -18.18 3.66
N HIS A 94 -18.17 -18.75 4.36
CA HIS A 94 -19.58 -18.62 4.00
C HIS A 94 -20.15 -17.23 4.28
N ARG A 95 -19.56 -16.46 5.22
CA ARG A 95 -19.99 -15.11 5.55
C ARG A 95 -18.83 -14.13 5.49
N LEU A 96 -18.97 -13.08 4.68
CA LEU A 96 -17.93 -12.10 4.42
C LEU A 96 -18.32 -10.76 5.02
N VAL A 97 -17.50 -10.27 5.95
CA VAL A 97 -17.83 -9.15 6.82
C VAL A 97 -16.77 -8.05 6.79
N ALA A 98 -17.20 -6.80 6.96
CA ALA A 98 -16.34 -5.68 7.34
C ALA A 98 -16.42 -5.49 8.86
N LEU A 99 -15.26 -5.47 9.53
CA LEU A 99 -15.15 -5.23 10.96
C LEU A 99 -14.65 -3.82 11.21
N CYS A 100 -15.26 -3.12 12.17
CA CYS A 100 -14.78 -1.83 12.68
C CYS A 100 -14.40 -1.98 14.15
N VAL A 101 -13.18 -1.57 14.48
CA VAL A 101 -12.65 -1.53 15.85
C VAL A 101 -12.41 -0.09 16.27
N ASP A 102 -12.78 0.26 17.50
CA ASP A 102 -12.44 1.56 18.08
C ASP A 102 -10.92 1.63 18.34
N GLN A 103 -10.25 2.65 17.81
CA GLN A 103 -8.80 2.79 17.90
C GLN A 103 -8.31 2.96 19.35
N LYS A 104 -9.13 3.56 20.21
CA LYS A 104 -8.76 3.91 21.57
C LYS A 104 -8.96 2.73 22.52
N SER A 105 -10.16 2.15 22.56
CA SER A 105 -10.49 1.04 23.47
C SER A 105 -10.05 -0.32 22.92
N GLY A 106 -10.01 -0.48 21.60
CA GLY A 106 -9.81 -1.76 20.94
C GLY A 106 -11.08 -2.57 20.79
N ASP A 107 -12.26 -2.05 21.15
CA ASP A 107 -13.52 -2.81 21.05
C ASP A 107 -13.95 -2.97 19.59
N VAL A 108 -14.45 -4.16 19.24
CA VAL A 108 -15.17 -4.35 17.97
C VAL A 108 -16.52 -3.63 18.09
N ILE A 109 -16.67 -2.51 17.37
CA ILE A 109 -17.86 -1.65 17.44
C ILE A 109 -18.82 -1.89 16.27
N LYS A 110 -18.37 -2.54 15.18
CA LYS A 110 -19.23 -2.98 14.08
C LYS A 110 -18.76 -4.30 13.48
N GLU A 111 -19.73 -5.14 13.14
CA GLU A 111 -19.59 -6.28 12.24
C GLU A 111 -20.67 -6.14 11.18
N VAL A 112 -20.29 -5.76 9.96
CA VAL A 112 -21.22 -5.56 8.85
C VAL A 112 -21.08 -6.70 7.88
N GLU A 113 -22.11 -7.54 7.79
CA GLU A 113 -22.18 -8.60 6.79
C GLU A 113 -22.49 -8.04 5.41
N LEU A 114 -21.71 -8.47 4.42
CA LEU A 114 -21.77 -7.93 3.06
C LEU A 114 -22.20 -8.97 2.05
N PHE A 115 -21.67 -10.19 2.17
CA PHE A 115 -21.93 -11.29 1.24
C PHE A 115 -22.05 -12.61 1.99
N GLU A 116 -23.03 -13.39 1.58
CA GLU A 116 -23.19 -14.80 1.94
C GLU A 116 -22.76 -15.64 0.73
N VAL A 117 -21.96 -16.68 0.97
CA VAL A 117 -21.36 -17.51 -0.08
C VAL A 117 -21.77 -18.95 0.16
N ASP A 118 -22.62 -19.51 -0.70
CA ASP A 118 -23.05 -20.91 -0.61
C ASP A 118 -21.86 -21.88 -0.74
N LYS A 119 -20.92 -21.58 -1.64
CA LYS A 119 -19.74 -22.42 -1.90
C LYS A 119 -18.46 -21.59 -1.91
N PRO A 120 -17.78 -21.44 -0.76
CA PRO A 120 -16.53 -20.70 -0.69
C PRO A 120 -15.50 -21.25 -1.67
N ILE A 121 -14.85 -20.34 -2.41
CA ILE A 121 -13.85 -20.72 -3.42
C ILE A 121 -12.65 -21.42 -2.78
N THR A 122 -11.95 -22.27 -3.55
CA THR A 122 -10.66 -22.82 -3.12
C THR A 122 -9.63 -21.71 -3.03
N LYS A 123 -8.68 -21.86 -2.08
CA LYS A 123 -7.62 -20.88 -1.84
C LYS A 123 -6.30 -21.52 -1.42
N ASN A 124 -5.22 -20.77 -1.56
CA ASN A 124 -3.92 -21.16 -1.02
C ASN A 124 -3.93 -21.15 0.51
N LYS A 125 -3.03 -21.94 1.13
CA LYS A 125 -2.80 -21.92 2.59
C LYS A 125 -2.27 -20.57 3.11
N LEU A 126 -1.61 -19.79 2.24
CA LEU A 126 -1.14 -18.44 2.56
C LEU A 126 -2.22 -17.37 2.31
N ASN A 127 -3.43 -17.76 1.91
CA ASN A 127 -4.52 -16.87 1.58
C ASN A 127 -5.75 -17.11 2.50
N SER A 128 -6.72 -16.22 2.43
CA SER A 128 -8.01 -16.23 3.13
C SER A 128 -9.09 -15.74 2.17
N TRP A 129 -10.37 -15.93 2.51
CA TRP A 129 -11.47 -15.34 1.73
C TRP A 129 -11.59 -13.83 1.92
N ALA A 130 -10.82 -13.23 2.83
CA ALA A 130 -10.82 -11.81 3.20
C ALA A 130 -9.39 -11.24 3.30
N SER A 131 -8.57 -11.51 2.28
CA SER A 131 -7.19 -11.02 2.23
C SER A 131 -7.02 -9.61 1.65
N PRO A 132 -7.79 -9.16 0.64
CA PRO A 132 -7.68 -7.79 0.16
C PRO A 132 -7.90 -6.80 1.30
N SER A 133 -7.00 -5.82 1.40
CA SER A 133 -7.12 -4.76 2.39
C SER A 133 -8.20 -3.77 1.95
N PRO A 134 -9.03 -3.28 2.88
CA PRO A 134 -9.94 -2.17 2.61
C PRO A 134 -9.17 -0.90 2.24
N VAL A 135 -9.88 0.08 1.68
CA VAL A 135 -9.38 1.45 1.47
C VAL A 135 -10.42 2.45 1.96
N ILE A 136 -9.97 3.51 2.63
CA ILE A 136 -10.82 4.60 3.10
C ILE A 136 -10.58 5.83 2.24
N SER A 137 -11.65 6.42 1.71
CA SER A 137 -11.60 7.70 1.01
C SER A 137 -12.97 8.37 1.03
N GLY A 138 -13.00 9.71 1.07
CA GLY A 138 -14.25 10.46 0.90
C GLY A 138 -15.31 10.26 1.99
N GLY A 139 -14.95 9.67 3.14
CA GLY A 139 -15.90 9.32 4.20
C GLY A 139 -16.41 7.88 4.13
N ASP A 140 -16.00 7.12 3.12
CA ASP A 140 -16.40 5.73 2.92
C ASP A 140 -15.22 4.79 3.13
N VAL A 141 -15.55 3.53 3.45
CA VAL A 141 -14.66 2.38 3.42
C VAL A 141 -15.09 1.45 2.30
N PHE A 142 -14.16 1.19 1.38
CA PHE A 142 -14.34 0.27 0.27
C PHE A 142 -13.67 -1.05 0.62
N VAL A 143 -14.39 -2.16 0.38
CA VAL A 143 -13.91 -3.52 0.67
C VAL A 143 -14.05 -4.42 -0.53
N SER A 144 -13.15 -5.41 -0.64
CA SER A 144 -13.17 -6.43 -1.69
C SER A 144 -12.95 -7.80 -1.11
N PHE A 145 -13.71 -8.77 -1.60
CA PHE A 145 -13.54 -10.20 -1.36
C PHE A 145 -13.26 -10.95 -2.68
N GLY A 146 -12.66 -10.25 -3.66
CA GLY A 146 -12.41 -10.77 -5.00
C GLY A 146 -13.70 -11.09 -5.74
N THR A 147 -13.79 -12.31 -6.28
CA THR A 147 -14.95 -12.74 -7.08
C THR A 147 -16.25 -12.83 -6.28
N ASN A 148 -16.20 -12.81 -4.94
CA ASN A 148 -17.42 -12.83 -4.13
C ASN A 148 -18.06 -11.44 -4.02
N GLY A 149 -17.31 -10.38 -4.34
CA GLY A 149 -17.87 -9.04 -4.45
C GLY A 149 -17.01 -7.92 -3.89
N VAL A 150 -17.45 -6.70 -4.20
CA VAL A 150 -16.90 -5.42 -3.74
C VAL A 150 -18.04 -4.55 -3.20
N ALA A 151 -17.76 -3.75 -2.17
CA ALA A 151 -18.78 -2.91 -1.55
C ALA A 151 -18.20 -1.59 -1.04
N SER A 152 -19.05 -0.57 -0.95
CA SER A 152 -18.80 0.66 -0.20
C SER A 152 -19.68 0.70 1.03
N LEU A 153 -19.11 1.18 2.14
CA LEU A 153 -19.83 1.48 3.36
C LEU A 153 -19.46 2.88 3.82
N ASN A 154 -20.41 3.60 4.40
CA ASN A 154 -20.11 4.81 5.14
C ASN A 154 -19.18 4.48 6.32
N ALA A 155 -18.00 5.11 6.39
CA ALA A 155 -16.98 4.78 7.39
C ALA A 155 -17.39 5.18 8.82
N GLU A 156 -18.37 6.08 8.97
CA GLU A 156 -18.90 6.50 10.26
C GLU A 156 -19.98 5.52 10.76
N THR A 157 -21.00 5.30 9.95
CA THR A 157 -22.21 4.55 10.35
C THR A 157 -22.12 3.05 10.06
N GLY A 158 -21.27 2.63 9.13
CA GLY A 158 -21.24 1.26 8.61
C GLY A 158 -22.43 0.92 7.70
N GLN A 159 -23.21 1.93 7.29
CA GLN A 159 -24.27 1.75 6.31
C GLN A 159 -23.66 1.34 4.97
N ILE A 160 -24.23 0.32 4.33
CA ILE A 160 -23.83 -0.11 2.99
C ILE A 160 -24.39 0.90 1.99
N GLU A 161 -23.52 1.54 1.22
CA GLU A 161 -23.89 2.51 0.19
C GLU A 161 -24.19 1.80 -1.14
N TRP A 162 -23.34 0.84 -1.51
CA TRP A 162 -23.54 -0.03 -2.68
C TRP A 162 -22.76 -1.34 -2.54
N LYS A 163 -23.19 -2.36 -3.29
CA LYS A 163 -22.50 -3.66 -3.44
C LYS A 163 -22.49 -4.08 -4.90
N ARG A 164 -21.46 -4.84 -5.28
CA ARG A 164 -21.34 -5.52 -6.57
C ARG A 164 -20.78 -6.91 -6.39
N ASP A 165 -21.38 -7.86 -7.10
CA ASP A 165 -21.03 -9.29 -7.13
C ASP A 165 -20.89 -9.82 -8.57
N ASP A 166 -20.74 -8.89 -9.53
CA ASP A 166 -20.64 -9.17 -10.96
C ASP A 166 -19.20 -9.10 -11.50
N VAL A 167 -18.23 -8.70 -10.66
CA VAL A 167 -16.79 -8.65 -11.00
C VAL A 167 -16.14 -10.02 -10.74
N ASN A 168 -16.54 -10.99 -11.57
CA ASN A 168 -16.19 -12.40 -11.37
C ASN A 168 -14.94 -12.83 -12.13
N LEU A 169 -14.12 -13.68 -11.50
CA LEU A 169 -12.89 -14.23 -12.05
C LEU A 169 -12.41 -15.45 -11.25
N ASP A 170 -11.69 -16.35 -11.91
CA ASP A 170 -11.07 -17.51 -11.24
C ASP A 170 -9.72 -17.11 -10.63
N HIS A 171 -9.74 -16.83 -9.32
CA HIS A 171 -8.54 -16.49 -8.55
C HIS A 171 -7.58 -17.67 -8.37
N GLN A 172 -8.06 -18.92 -8.44
CA GLN A 172 -7.38 -20.18 -8.08
C GLN A 172 -6.82 -20.26 -6.64
N GLU A 173 -6.04 -19.27 -6.21
CA GLU A 173 -5.29 -19.21 -4.96
C GLU A 173 -5.97 -18.30 -3.92
N GLY A 174 -7.16 -17.78 -4.24
CA GLY A 174 -7.87 -16.75 -3.48
C GLY A 174 -7.48 -15.32 -3.88
N ALA A 175 -8.33 -14.36 -3.56
CA ALA A 175 -8.10 -12.95 -3.88
C ALA A 175 -6.94 -12.36 -3.05
N GLY A 176 -6.20 -11.41 -3.60
CA GLY A 176 -5.09 -10.75 -2.90
C GLY A 176 -4.84 -9.29 -3.30
N SER A 177 -5.30 -8.88 -4.48
CA SER A 177 -5.22 -7.50 -4.95
C SER A 177 -6.12 -6.60 -4.10
N SER A 178 -5.51 -5.64 -3.40
CA SER A 178 -6.25 -4.60 -2.68
C SER A 178 -6.64 -3.47 -3.64
N MET A 179 -7.63 -2.66 -3.25
CA MET A 179 -8.08 -1.53 -4.04
C MET A 179 -7.32 -0.26 -3.68
N ILE A 180 -7.24 0.67 -4.63
CA ILE A 180 -6.71 2.01 -4.42
C ILE A 180 -7.72 3.05 -4.89
N VAL A 181 -7.60 4.29 -4.40
CA VAL A 181 -8.48 5.39 -4.83
C VAL A 181 -7.66 6.47 -5.55
N SER A 182 -8.17 6.93 -6.68
CA SER A 182 -7.61 8.05 -7.45
C SER A 182 -8.72 8.99 -7.89
N GLY A 183 -8.91 10.09 -7.16
CA GLY A 183 -10.06 10.97 -7.36
C GLY A 183 -11.35 10.26 -6.91
N ASP A 184 -12.32 10.18 -7.82
CA ASP A 184 -13.59 9.47 -7.68
C ASP A 184 -13.53 8.00 -8.15
N ARG A 185 -12.34 7.49 -8.52
CA ARG A 185 -12.16 6.13 -9.05
C ARG A 185 -11.60 5.19 -7.99
N LEU A 186 -12.30 4.09 -7.77
CA LEU A 186 -11.84 2.91 -7.02
C LEU A 186 -11.25 1.91 -8.01
N ILE A 187 -9.94 1.69 -7.97
CA ILE A 187 -9.18 0.94 -8.98
C ILE A 187 -8.58 -0.33 -8.37
N PHE A 188 -8.69 -1.45 -9.09
CA PHE A 188 -8.05 -2.71 -8.70
C PHE A 188 -7.79 -3.65 -9.87
N HIS A 189 -6.95 -4.65 -9.61
CA HIS A 189 -6.59 -5.69 -10.58
C HIS A 189 -7.59 -6.85 -10.55
N CYS A 190 -7.96 -7.33 -11.72
CA CYS A 190 -8.74 -8.53 -11.96
C CYS A 190 -7.92 -9.50 -12.83
N ASP A 191 -6.90 -10.09 -12.22
CA ASP A 191 -5.94 -10.99 -12.87
C ASP A 191 -6.16 -12.44 -12.40
N GLY A 192 -7.24 -13.04 -12.87
CA GLY A 192 -7.55 -14.46 -12.68
C GLY A 192 -6.75 -15.34 -13.63
N ARG A 193 -6.96 -16.66 -13.59
CA ARG A 193 -6.39 -17.59 -14.59
C ARG A 193 -7.15 -17.57 -15.93
N ASP A 194 -8.41 -17.14 -15.88
CA ASP A 194 -9.37 -17.05 -16.97
C ASP A 194 -9.38 -15.68 -17.64
N VAL A 195 -9.26 -14.59 -16.87
CA VAL A 195 -9.31 -13.19 -17.36
C VAL A 195 -8.22 -12.32 -16.73
N GLN A 196 -7.71 -11.33 -17.48
CA GLN A 196 -6.67 -10.40 -17.02
C GLN A 196 -6.98 -8.95 -17.42
N TYR A 197 -7.40 -8.14 -16.45
CA TYR A 197 -7.77 -6.74 -16.68
C TYR A 197 -7.62 -5.87 -15.42
N LEU A 198 -7.68 -4.55 -15.61
CA LEU A 198 -7.92 -3.58 -14.55
C LEU A 198 -9.31 -2.99 -14.69
N ILE A 199 -9.91 -2.60 -13.58
CA ILE A 199 -11.20 -1.93 -13.55
C ILE A 199 -11.14 -0.71 -12.63
N ALA A 200 -11.87 0.33 -13.00
CA ALA A 200 -12.19 1.46 -12.14
C ALA A 200 -13.69 1.58 -11.95
N LEU A 201 -14.10 1.66 -10.70
CA LEU A 201 -15.48 1.92 -10.29
C LEU A 201 -15.62 3.35 -9.81
N ASP A 202 -16.78 3.95 -10.03
CA ASP A 202 -17.15 5.20 -9.38
C ASP A 202 -17.30 4.95 -7.88
N THR A 203 -16.61 5.75 -7.07
CA THR A 203 -16.62 5.63 -5.61
C THR A 203 -18.01 5.83 -4.99
N LYS A 204 -18.89 6.62 -5.63
CA LYS A 204 -20.22 6.92 -5.10
C LYS A 204 -21.28 5.92 -5.54
N SER A 205 -21.29 5.51 -6.80
CA SER A 205 -22.33 4.60 -7.32
C SER A 205 -21.90 3.14 -7.42
N GLY A 206 -20.58 2.87 -7.48
CA GLY A 206 -20.04 1.55 -7.79
C GLY A 206 -20.03 1.22 -9.29
N ASP A 207 -20.56 2.10 -10.15
CA ASP A 207 -20.63 1.86 -11.59
C ASP A 207 -19.24 1.76 -12.22
N THR A 208 -19.09 0.93 -13.24
CA THR A 208 -17.82 0.84 -13.97
C THR A 208 -17.57 2.13 -14.76
N ILE A 209 -16.51 2.86 -14.41
CA ILE A 209 -16.04 4.02 -15.18
C ILE A 209 -15.23 3.56 -16.39
N TRP A 210 -14.29 2.64 -16.16
CA TRP A 210 -13.52 2.03 -17.23
C TRP A 210 -13.08 0.62 -16.86
N ARG A 211 -12.83 -0.19 -17.89
CA ARG A 211 -12.25 -1.53 -17.81
C ARG A 211 -11.19 -1.66 -18.89
N LYS A 212 -10.01 -2.18 -18.55
CA LYS A 212 -8.90 -2.33 -19.49
C LYS A 212 -8.29 -3.71 -19.44
N ASP A 213 -8.45 -4.48 -20.51
CA ASP A 213 -7.73 -5.75 -20.70
C ASP A 213 -6.23 -5.50 -20.84
N ARG A 214 -5.45 -6.42 -20.28
CA ARG A 214 -3.99 -6.39 -20.36
C ARG A 214 -3.51 -6.70 -21.77
N SER A 215 -2.52 -5.96 -22.26
CA SER A 215 -2.09 -6.01 -23.66
C SER A 215 -1.10 -7.13 -24.00
N LEU A 216 -0.41 -7.74 -23.01
CA LEU A 216 0.51 -8.85 -23.29
C LEU A 216 -0.28 -10.10 -23.70
N ASP A 217 0.15 -10.74 -24.78
CA ASP A 217 -0.42 -12.00 -25.24
C ASP A 217 -0.04 -13.14 -24.29
N LEU A 218 -1.05 -13.71 -23.63
CA LEU A 218 -0.92 -14.86 -22.72
C LEU A 218 -1.49 -16.16 -23.31
N SER A 219 -1.85 -16.18 -24.61
CA SER A 219 -2.46 -17.35 -25.26
C SER A 219 -1.56 -18.60 -25.20
N HIS A 220 -0.24 -18.39 -25.24
CA HIS A 220 0.79 -19.43 -25.16
C HIS A 220 1.18 -19.79 -23.71
N VAL A 221 0.68 -19.07 -22.72
CA VAL A 221 0.99 -19.28 -21.29
C VAL A 221 -0.08 -20.20 -20.70
N GLY A 222 0.32 -21.23 -19.95
CA GLY A 222 -0.64 -22.08 -19.23
C GLY A 222 -1.48 -21.25 -18.25
N ASP A 223 -2.78 -21.56 -18.13
CA ASP A 223 -3.73 -20.76 -17.34
C ASP A 223 -3.28 -20.51 -15.88
N TYR A 224 -2.68 -21.51 -15.24
CA TYR A 224 -2.13 -21.42 -13.88
C TYR A 224 -1.07 -20.30 -13.72
N ALA A 225 -0.47 -19.84 -14.81
CA ALA A 225 0.59 -18.83 -14.84
C ALA A 225 0.13 -17.48 -15.43
N ARG A 226 -1.19 -17.25 -15.56
CA ARG A 226 -1.77 -15.97 -16.06
C ARG A 226 -2.24 -15.01 -14.96
N LYS A 227 -2.31 -15.50 -13.73
CA LYS A 227 -2.86 -14.78 -12.57
C LYS A 227 -1.85 -13.90 -11.82
N ALA A 228 -2.35 -12.88 -11.14
CA ALA A 228 -1.58 -12.01 -10.25
C ALA A 228 -2.44 -11.47 -9.10
N PHE A 229 -1.78 -11.00 -8.03
CA PHE A 229 -2.41 -10.61 -6.76
C PHE A 229 -1.88 -9.28 -6.22
N SER A 230 -1.23 -8.48 -7.08
CA SER A 230 -0.57 -7.24 -6.69
C SER A 230 -1.57 -6.10 -6.55
N THR A 231 -1.19 -5.08 -5.77
CA THR A 231 -1.91 -3.80 -5.66
C THR A 231 -1.13 -2.74 -6.44
N PRO A 232 -1.76 -1.92 -7.30
CA PRO A 232 -1.04 -0.91 -8.07
C PRO A 232 -0.46 0.22 -7.20
N LEU A 233 0.60 0.86 -7.68
CA LEU A 233 1.16 2.07 -7.07
C LEU A 233 0.97 3.26 -8.02
N ILE A 234 0.35 4.34 -7.55
CA ILE A 234 0.29 5.60 -8.30
C ILE A 234 1.48 6.47 -7.88
N VAL A 235 2.33 6.78 -8.86
CA VAL A 235 3.46 7.71 -8.70
C VAL A 235 3.07 9.03 -9.36
N LYS A 236 3.16 10.12 -8.60
CA LYS A 236 2.97 11.47 -9.16
C LYS A 236 4.27 11.89 -9.86
N THR A 237 4.16 12.28 -11.12
CA THR A 237 5.29 12.72 -11.94
C THR A 237 4.99 14.10 -12.53
N SER A 238 6.01 14.75 -13.10
CA SER A 238 5.83 16.03 -13.80
C SER A 238 4.93 15.93 -15.03
N SER A 239 4.82 14.76 -15.65
CA SER A 239 3.95 14.51 -16.82
C SER A 239 2.58 13.96 -16.44
N GLY A 240 2.27 13.84 -15.14
CA GLY A 240 1.01 13.32 -14.62
C GLY A 240 1.17 12.01 -13.84
N PRO A 241 0.07 11.47 -13.30
CA PRO A 241 0.09 10.24 -12.51
C PRO A 241 0.46 9.03 -13.37
N HIS A 242 1.33 8.17 -12.84
CA HIS A 242 1.74 6.90 -13.44
C HIS A 242 1.31 5.77 -12.51
N MET A 243 0.36 4.94 -12.93
CA MET A 243 -0.10 3.79 -12.15
C MET A 243 0.68 2.54 -12.55
N ILE A 244 1.66 2.15 -11.73
CA ILE A 244 2.49 0.96 -11.92
C ILE A 244 1.71 -0.28 -11.48
N SER A 245 1.53 -1.22 -12.40
CA SER A 245 0.65 -2.38 -12.27
C SER A 245 1.39 -3.67 -12.64
N PRO A 246 2.00 -4.37 -11.66
CA PRO A 246 2.57 -5.70 -11.88
C PRO A 246 1.50 -6.74 -12.17
N ALA A 247 1.82 -7.70 -13.02
CA ALA A 247 0.91 -8.76 -13.47
C ALA A 247 1.66 -10.10 -13.70
N ALA A 248 0.96 -11.07 -14.28
CA ALA A 248 1.63 -12.21 -14.88
C ALA A 248 2.38 -11.82 -16.15
N GLN A 249 3.58 -12.37 -16.32
CA GLN A 249 4.49 -12.20 -17.45
C GLN A 249 4.91 -10.76 -17.78
N GLY A 250 4.51 -9.78 -16.96
CA GLY A 250 4.93 -8.41 -17.17
C GLY A 250 4.36 -7.43 -16.16
N CYS A 251 4.71 -6.17 -16.38
CA CYS A 251 4.25 -5.01 -15.63
C CYS A 251 3.84 -3.93 -16.61
N TYR A 252 2.90 -3.11 -16.20
CA TYR A 252 2.30 -2.08 -17.02
C TYR A 252 2.33 -0.76 -16.28
N CYS A 253 2.24 0.33 -17.03
CA CYS A 253 1.85 1.61 -16.49
C CYS A 253 0.61 2.11 -17.19
N TYR A 254 -0.35 2.57 -16.41
CA TYR A 254 -1.59 3.16 -16.90
C TYR A 254 -1.73 4.59 -16.41
N ASP A 255 -2.48 5.38 -17.16
CA ASP A 255 -3.08 6.60 -16.66
C ASP A 255 -4.32 6.21 -15.81
N PRO A 256 -4.37 6.54 -14.50
CA PRO A 256 -5.49 6.14 -13.65
C PRO A 256 -6.80 6.85 -14.02
N ALA A 257 -6.77 7.95 -14.77
CA ALA A 257 -7.98 8.71 -15.12
C ALA A 257 -8.86 7.98 -16.14
N ASP A 258 -8.26 7.31 -17.11
CA ASP A 258 -8.98 6.68 -18.23
C ASP A 258 -8.58 5.21 -18.48
N GLY A 259 -7.63 4.68 -17.71
CA GLY A 259 -7.12 3.32 -17.88
C GLY A 259 -6.26 3.15 -19.13
N ARG A 260 -5.85 4.24 -19.78
CA ARG A 260 -5.00 4.19 -20.98
C ARG A 260 -3.62 3.64 -20.60
N GLU A 261 -3.20 2.61 -21.32
CA GLU A 261 -1.85 2.08 -21.19
C GLU A 261 -0.83 3.11 -21.69
N ILE A 262 0.16 3.41 -20.86
CA ILE A 262 1.30 4.27 -21.17
C ILE A 262 2.43 3.38 -21.73
N TRP A 263 2.78 2.33 -21.00
CA TRP A 263 3.80 1.37 -21.40
C TRP A 263 3.55 -0.02 -20.81
N SER A 264 4.21 -1.02 -21.41
CA SER A 264 4.29 -2.39 -20.91
C SER A 264 5.74 -2.87 -20.85
N LEU A 265 6.02 -3.78 -19.92
CA LEU A 265 7.31 -4.38 -19.65
C LEU A 265 7.12 -5.89 -19.51
N SER A 266 7.71 -6.68 -20.40
CA SER A 266 7.65 -8.14 -20.31
C SER A 266 8.74 -8.71 -19.41
N TYR A 267 8.39 -9.73 -18.62
CA TYR A 267 9.32 -10.55 -17.86
C TYR A 267 8.86 -12.00 -17.80
N LYS A 268 9.73 -12.90 -17.31
CA LYS A 268 9.31 -14.25 -16.94
C LYS A 268 8.90 -14.27 -15.48
N GLY A 269 7.68 -14.70 -15.18
CA GLY A 269 7.16 -14.80 -13.81
C GLY A 269 5.65 -14.56 -13.75
N PHE A 270 5.00 -14.98 -12.69
CA PHE A 270 3.55 -14.86 -12.51
C PHE A 270 3.20 -14.87 -11.02
N SER A 271 1.93 -14.71 -10.65
CA SER A 271 1.52 -14.54 -9.25
C SER A 271 2.27 -13.36 -8.61
N ALA A 272 2.35 -12.22 -9.31
CA ALA A 272 2.94 -11.01 -8.74
C ALA A 272 2.12 -10.61 -7.51
N VAL A 273 2.73 -10.57 -6.32
CA VAL A 273 2.07 -10.21 -5.05
C VAL A 273 2.59 -8.87 -4.51
N PRO A 274 3.91 -8.60 -4.47
CA PRO A 274 4.44 -7.35 -3.93
C PRO A 274 3.85 -6.13 -4.61
N ARG A 275 3.48 -5.12 -3.83
CA ARG A 275 3.20 -3.77 -4.34
C ARG A 275 4.54 -3.14 -4.77
N PRO A 276 4.60 -2.46 -5.94
CA PRO A 276 5.79 -1.71 -6.31
C PRO A 276 6.13 -0.63 -5.28
N VAL A 277 7.37 -0.19 -5.30
CA VAL A 277 7.81 1.06 -4.65
C VAL A 277 8.49 1.94 -5.69
N ALA A 278 8.63 3.24 -5.41
CA ALA A 278 9.27 4.17 -6.34
C ALA A 278 10.22 5.12 -5.61
N MET A 279 11.25 5.58 -6.31
CA MET A 279 12.17 6.60 -5.84
C MET A 279 12.74 7.38 -7.04
N GLY A 280 12.56 8.70 -7.03
CA GLY A 280 12.94 9.53 -8.16
C GLY A 280 12.21 9.09 -9.43
N GLU A 281 12.96 8.70 -10.46
CA GLU A 281 12.42 8.24 -11.75
C GLU A 281 12.31 6.71 -11.88
N LEU A 282 12.62 5.98 -10.80
CA LEU A 282 12.64 4.51 -10.80
C LEU A 282 11.44 3.94 -10.05
N ALA A 283 10.82 2.93 -10.65
CA ALA A 283 9.89 2.02 -10.00
C ALA A 283 10.56 0.67 -9.82
N TYR A 284 10.30 0.00 -8.71
CA TYR A 284 10.87 -1.28 -8.34
C TYR A 284 9.78 -2.33 -8.36
N VAL A 285 9.86 -3.23 -9.32
CA VAL A 285 8.82 -4.22 -9.64
C VAL A 285 9.34 -5.62 -9.37
N VAL A 286 8.49 -6.48 -8.80
CA VAL A 286 8.85 -7.85 -8.46
C VAL A 286 8.10 -8.85 -9.35
N ASN A 287 8.81 -9.71 -10.07
CA ASN A 287 8.23 -10.71 -10.99
C ASN A 287 7.94 -12.09 -10.35
N THR A 288 8.16 -12.22 -9.03
CA THR A 288 7.82 -13.37 -8.18
C THR A 288 8.08 -14.77 -8.79
N PHE A 289 7.07 -15.61 -9.01
CA PHE A 289 7.20 -17.07 -9.23
C PHE A 289 8.14 -17.45 -10.39
N ALA A 290 8.60 -18.69 -10.43
CA ALA A 290 9.69 -19.23 -11.26
C ALA A 290 11.10 -18.77 -10.87
N LYS A 291 11.36 -17.45 -10.79
CA LYS A 291 12.61 -16.89 -10.24
C LYS A 291 12.38 -15.44 -9.76
N PRO A 292 12.11 -15.24 -8.46
CA PRO A 292 11.84 -13.91 -7.92
C PRO A 292 13.02 -12.96 -8.13
N ALA A 293 12.75 -11.84 -8.78
CA ALA A 293 13.71 -10.77 -8.99
C ALA A 293 13.05 -9.41 -8.79
N ILE A 294 13.88 -8.42 -8.46
CA ILE A 294 13.49 -7.01 -8.45
C ILE A 294 14.05 -6.37 -9.72
N HIS A 295 13.20 -5.67 -10.45
CA HIS A 295 13.55 -4.88 -11.62
C HIS A 295 13.43 -3.41 -11.25
N ALA A 296 14.51 -2.64 -11.39
CA ALA A 296 14.44 -1.18 -11.33
C ALA A 296 14.19 -0.64 -12.73
N VAL A 297 13.04 0.00 -12.91
CA VAL A 297 12.51 0.40 -14.20
C VAL A 297 12.34 1.91 -14.22
N ARG A 298 12.87 2.60 -15.24
CA ARG A 298 12.49 3.99 -15.50
C ARG A 298 11.04 4.02 -15.92
N PHE A 299 10.17 4.52 -15.04
CA PHE A 299 8.72 4.51 -15.28
C PHE A 299 8.26 5.60 -16.25
N GLN A 300 9.14 6.53 -16.65
CA GLN A 300 8.87 7.40 -17.79
C GLN A 300 9.14 6.62 -19.08
N GLY A 301 8.19 6.60 -20.01
CA GLY A 301 8.34 5.88 -21.27
C GLY A 301 7.01 5.75 -22.01
N LYS A 302 7.02 5.06 -23.16
CA LYS A 302 5.82 4.75 -23.94
C LYS A 302 5.99 3.43 -24.69
N GLY A 303 4.92 2.64 -24.80
CA GLY A 303 4.91 1.38 -25.56
C GLY A 303 5.65 0.25 -24.84
N ASP A 304 6.22 -0.69 -25.59
CA ASP A 304 7.03 -1.76 -25.01
C ASP A 304 8.40 -1.22 -24.57
N ILE A 305 8.64 -1.19 -23.26
CA ILE A 305 9.87 -0.69 -22.64
C ILE A 305 10.82 -1.81 -22.18
N THR A 306 10.52 -3.08 -22.53
CA THR A 306 11.23 -4.28 -22.05
C THR A 306 12.75 -4.20 -22.20
N LYS A 307 13.24 -3.63 -23.31
CA LYS A 307 14.68 -3.57 -23.62
C LYS A 307 15.32 -2.22 -23.31
N THR A 308 14.54 -1.19 -22.99
CA THR A 308 15.02 0.20 -22.97
C THR A 308 15.07 0.81 -21.58
N ASN A 309 14.21 0.36 -20.66
CA ASN A 309 13.98 1.09 -19.40
C ASN A 309 14.36 0.33 -18.13
N VAL A 310 14.74 -0.95 -18.24
CA VAL A 310 15.29 -1.71 -17.10
C VAL A 310 16.71 -1.23 -16.83
N VAL A 311 16.91 -0.55 -15.71
CA VAL A 311 18.22 0.00 -15.31
C VAL A 311 19.10 -1.08 -14.70
N TRP A 312 18.52 -1.89 -13.82
CA TRP A 312 19.19 -3.03 -13.22
C TRP A 312 18.16 -4.08 -12.78
N LYS A 313 18.66 -5.30 -12.59
CA LYS A 313 17.90 -6.44 -12.06
C LYS A 313 18.67 -7.09 -10.92
N TYR A 314 17.96 -7.38 -9.83
CA TYR A 314 18.48 -8.18 -8.72
C TYR A 314 17.73 -9.50 -8.64
N ASP A 315 18.41 -10.63 -8.86
CA ASP A 315 17.81 -11.98 -8.94
C ASP A 315 18.43 -13.01 -7.99
N ARG A 316 19.10 -12.53 -6.93
CA ARG A 316 19.72 -13.33 -5.87
C ARG A 316 18.83 -13.37 -4.63
N ASN A 317 17.76 -14.18 -4.67
CA ASN A 317 16.81 -14.38 -3.57
C ASN A 317 15.89 -13.16 -3.29
N GLY A 318 15.19 -12.70 -4.33
CA GLY A 318 14.17 -11.64 -4.21
C GLY A 318 12.93 -12.08 -3.40
N PRO A 319 12.09 -11.14 -2.96
CA PRO A 319 10.84 -11.45 -2.28
C PRO A 319 9.82 -12.06 -3.25
N SER A 320 8.94 -12.93 -2.75
CA SER A 320 7.79 -13.44 -3.52
C SER A 320 6.46 -12.90 -3.00
N THR A 321 6.34 -12.67 -1.69
CA THR A 321 5.13 -12.12 -1.06
C THR A 321 5.33 -10.71 -0.51
N PRO A 322 6.33 -10.44 0.36
CA PRO A 322 6.46 -9.13 1.00
C PRO A 322 6.85 -8.04 0.00
N SER A 323 6.23 -6.86 0.12
CA SER A 323 6.63 -5.69 -0.66
C SER A 323 8.01 -5.18 -0.19
N PRO A 324 8.87 -4.69 -1.09
CA PRO A 324 10.07 -3.97 -0.68
C PRO A 324 9.71 -2.62 -0.03
N ILE A 325 10.70 -1.96 0.58
CA ILE A 325 10.60 -0.60 1.11
C ILE A 325 11.86 0.20 0.79
N ILE A 326 11.73 1.49 0.54
CA ILE A 326 12.87 2.38 0.28
C ILE A 326 12.99 3.38 1.41
N VAL A 327 14.16 3.47 2.02
CA VAL A 327 14.46 4.48 3.04
C VAL A 327 15.78 5.15 2.69
N ASN A 328 15.77 6.46 2.42
CA ASN A 328 16.98 7.25 2.15
C ASN A 328 17.92 6.64 1.07
N GLY A 329 17.35 6.17 -0.05
CA GLY A 329 18.15 5.56 -1.12
C GLY A 329 18.50 4.08 -0.91
N LEU A 330 18.07 3.48 0.20
CA LEU A 330 18.27 2.06 0.51
C LEU A 330 17.00 1.29 0.19
N LEU A 331 17.07 0.37 -0.77
CA LEU A 331 15.98 -0.56 -1.07
C LEU A 331 16.15 -1.80 -0.18
N MET A 332 15.24 -1.95 0.78
CA MET A 332 15.25 -3.04 1.75
C MET A 332 14.06 -3.98 1.51
N PHE A 333 14.29 -5.27 1.67
CA PHE A 333 13.23 -6.28 1.56
C PHE A 333 13.59 -7.52 2.37
N VAL A 334 12.61 -8.40 2.56
CA VAL A 334 12.81 -9.71 3.16
C VAL A 334 12.25 -10.77 2.23
N SER A 335 13.01 -11.84 1.98
CA SER A 335 12.48 -12.99 1.25
C SER A 335 11.43 -13.73 2.09
N ASP A 336 10.58 -14.50 1.45
CA ASP A 336 9.55 -15.32 2.13
C ASP A 336 10.16 -16.31 3.12
N LYS A 337 11.44 -16.63 2.94
CA LYS A 337 12.26 -17.46 3.83
C LYS A 337 13.22 -16.62 4.67
N GLY A 338 12.84 -15.40 5.03
CA GLY A 338 13.43 -14.57 6.07
C GLY A 338 14.91 -14.23 5.89
N VAL A 339 15.31 -13.94 4.66
CA VAL A 339 16.60 -13.30 4.37
C VAL A 339 16.32 -11.83 4.10
N ALA A 340 16.71 -10.96 5.04
CA ALA A 340 16.63 -9.52 4.86
C ALA A 340 17.80 -9.06 3.98
N THR A 341 17.53 -8.19 3.02
CA THR A 341 18.52 -7.68 2.07
C THR A 341 18.38 -6.18 1.95
N CYS A 342 19.51 -5.48 1.83
CA CYS A 342 19.55 -4.07 1.51
C CYS A 342 20.40 -3.85 0.25
N LEU A 343 19.82 -3.13 -0.70
CA LEU A 343 20.47 -2.71 -1.93
C LEU A 343 20.59 -1.19 -1.95
N ASP A 344 21.64 -0.69 -2.58
CA ASP A 344 21.63 0.68 -3.08
C ASP A 344 20.55 0.79 -4.16
N ALA A 345 19.51 1.60 -3.92
CA ALA A 345 18.33 1.63 -4.78
C ALA A 345 18.65 2.15 -6.19
N LYS A 346 19.71 2.94 -6.36
CA LYS A 346 20.09 3.49 -7.67
C LYS A 346 20.82 2.47 -8.54
N SER A 347 21.75 1.71 -7.97
CA SER A 347 22.64 0.79 -8.70
C SER A 347 22.26 -0.69 -8.59
N GLY A 348 21.42 -1.06 -7.63
CA GLY A 348 21.09 -2.46 -7.34
C GLY A 348 22.22 -3.22 -6.64
N LYS A 349 23.30 -2.53 -6.24
CA LYS A 349 24.41 -3.13 -5.51
C LYS A 349 23.92 -3.62 -4.15
N GLU A 350 24.19 -4.89 -3.85
CA GLU A 350 23.95 -5.46 -2.53
C GLU A 350 24.89 -4.82 -1.51
N LEU A 351 24.31 -4.19 -0.49
CA LEU A 351 25.04 -3.54 0.60
C LEU A 351 25.21 -4.51 1.77
N TRP A 352 24.15 -5.23 2.11
CA TRP A 352 24.19 -6.33 3.06
C TRP A 352 23.03 -7.31 2.83
N LYS A 353 23.20 -8.51 3.39
CA LYS A 353 22.21 -9.60 3.38
C LYS A 353 22.34 -10.40 4.67
N GLU A 354 21.24 -10.61 5.37
CA GLU A 354 21.23 -11.20 6.71
C GLU A 354 20.06 -12.16 6.93
N ARG A 355 20.30 -13.25 7.67
CA ARG A 355 19.28 -14.28 7.96
C ARG A 355 18.56 -13.95 9.26
N ILE A 356 17.39 -13.33 9.17
CA ILE A 356 16.60 -12.92 10.35
C ILE A 356 15.60 -13.98 10.84
N GLY A 357 15.61 -15.19 10.26
CA GLY A 357 14.74 -16.30 10.68
C GLY A 357 13.26 -16.14 10.31
N GLY A 358 12.50 -17.24 10.33
CA GLY A 358 11.05 -17.25 10.08
C GLY A 358 10.62 -17.21 8.61
N ASN A 359 9.30 -17.15 8.41
CA ASN A 359 8.63 -17.06 7.11
C ASN A 359 7.83 -15.75 7.00
N TYR A 360 7.82 -15.09 5.84
CA TYR A 360 7.25 -13.75 5.69
C TYR A 360 6.16 -13.69 4.63
N CYS A 361 5.10 -12.94 4.95
CA CYS A 361 4.05 -12.52 4.01
C CYS A 361 3.78 -11.02 4.19
N ALA A 362 3.73 -10.55 5.43
CA ALA A 362 3.57 -9.14 5.77
C ALA A 362 4.70 -8.30 5.16
N SER A 363 4.32 -7.16 4.59
CA SER A 363 5.28 -6.20 4.06
C SER A 363 5.82 -5.33 5.19
N PRO A 364 7.10 -4.91 5.13
CA PRO A 364 7.69 -4.06 6.14
C PRO A 364 7.13 -2.63 6.10
N ILE A 365 7.27 -1.95 7.23
CA ILE A 365 7.04 -0.51 7.39
C ILE A 365 8.34 0.19 7.83
N ALA A 366 8.43 1.49 7.57
CA ALA A 366 9.54 2.32 8.00
C ALA A 366 9.04 3.49 8.85
N ALA A 367 9.76 3.79 9.93
CA ALA A 367 9.51 4.94 10.78
C ALA A 367 10.83 5.40 11.41
N ASN A 368 11.09 6.71 11.39
CA ASN A 368 12.23 7.34 12.06
C ASN A 368 13.60 6.63 11.85
N GLY A 369 13.90 6.26 10.60
CA GLY A 369 15.17 5.60 10.24
C GLY A 369 15.26 4.12 10.63
N LEU A 370 14.16 3.50 11.05
CA LEU A 370 14.04 2.08 11.35
C LEU A 370 13.13 1.39 10.35
N VAL A 371 13.41 0.10 10.10
CA VAL A 371 12.57 -0.78 9.29
C VAL A 371 12.13 -1.97 10.15
N TYR A 372 10.84 -2.29 10.08
CA TYR A 372 10.19 -3.32 10.89
C TYR A 372 9.72 -4.45 9.98
N PHE A 373 10.23 -5.66 10.20
CA PHE A 373 9.82 -6.87 9.49
C PHE A 373 8.98 -7.76 10.40
N PHE A 374 7.85 -8.29 9.90
CA PHE A 374 6.90 -9.08 10.68
C PHE A 374 6.71 -10.45 10.04
N ASN A 375 6.90 -11.51 10.81
CA ASN A 375 6.86 -12.87 10.28
C ASN A 375 5.59 -13.63 10.70
N ARG A 376 5.33 -14.71 9.96
CA ARG A 376 4.15 -15.57 10.14
C ARG A 376 4.14 -16.31 11.47
N GLU A 377 5.27 -16.41 12.14
CA GLU A 377 5.38 -17.04 13.43
C GLU A 377 5.16 -16.03 14.58
N GLY A 378 4.99 -14.73 14.28
CA GLY A 378 4.73 -13.68 15.27
C GLY A 378 5.96 -12.99 15.81
N GLN A 379 7.13 -13.28 15.24
CA GLN A 379 8.33 -12.51 15.51
C GLN A 379 8.32 -11.25 14.63
N ALA A 380 8.76 -10.14 15.22
CA ALA A 380 9.11 -8.94 14.47
C ALA A 380 10.58 -8.58 14.70
N THR A 381 11.29 -8.22 13.63
CA THR A 381 12.69 -7.81 13.69
C THR A 381 12.80 -6.35 13.26
N VAL A 382 13.41 -5.54 14.10
CA VAL A 382 13.65 -4.11 13.89
C VAL A 382 15.11 -3.89 13.55
N VAL A 383 15.38 -3.20 12.45
CA VAL A 383 16.74 -2.88 12.00
C VAL A 383 16.85 -1.39 11.69
N ARG A 384 18.06 -0.85 11.73
CA ARG A 384 18.32 0.49 11.19
C ARG A 384 18.31 0.46 9.67
N ALA A 385 17.74 1.50 9.07
CA ALA A 385 17.88 1.78 7.65
C ALA A 385 19.29 2.33 7.37
N SER A 386 20.26 1.42 7.20
CA SER A 386 21.67 1.75 6.96
C SER A 386 22.30 0.86 5.88
N SER A 387 23.43 1.32 5.34
CA SER A 387 24.24 0.56 4.37
C SER A 387 25.00 -0.62 4.99
N GLN A 388 24.95 -0.78 6.30
CA GLN A 388 25.40 -1.95 7.05
C GLN A 388 24.23 -2.51 7.85
N TYR A 389 24.20 -3.82 8.05
CA TYR A 389 23.20 -4.46 8.88
C TYR A 389 23.38 -4.02 10.35
N ALA A 390 22.31 -3.52 10.96
CA ALA A 390 22.31 -3.12 12.36
C ALA A 390 20.95 -3.48 12.98
N ALA A 391 20.91 -4.62 13.67
CA ALA A 391 19.74 -5.03 14.44
C ALA A 391 19.50 -4.07 15.62
N VAL A 392 18.23 -3.78 15.89
CA VAL A 392 17.81 -2.93 17.01
C VAL A 392 17.06 -3.75 18.04
N ALA A 393 16.10 -4.57 17.61
CA ALA A 393 15.30 -5.39 18.51
C ALA A 393 14.67 -6.58 17.78
N THR A 394 14.31 -7.60 18.56
CA THR A 394 13.47 -8.72 18.13
C THR A 394 12.34 -8.87 19.14
N ASN A 395 11.11 -8.91 18.64
CA ASN A 395 9.89 -8.96 19.43
C ASN A 395 9.08 -10.20 19.09
N LYS A 396 8.21 -10.62 20.00
CA LYS A 396 7.34 -11.78 19.81
C LYS A 396 5.94 -11.50 20.33
N LEU A 397 4.96 -11.75 19.46
CA LEU A 397 3.54 -11.87 19.82
C LEU A 397 3.01 -13.22 19.33
N GLU A 398 1.89 -13.64 19.90
CA GLU A 398 1.17 -14.86 19.54
C GLU A 398 0.37 -14.68 18.23
N GLY A 399 -0.13 -15.79 17.68
CA GLY A 399 -1.01 -15.81 16.50
C GLY A 399 -0.31 -15.57 15.16
N GLY A 400 0.79 -14.83 15.13
CA GLY A 400 1.62 -14.59 13.94
C GLY A 400 1.02 -13.66 12.90
N PHE A 401 1.87 -13.07 12.04
CA PHE A 401 1.48 -12.00 11.14
C PHE A 401 1.43 -12.43 9.67
N MET A 402 0.26 -12.25 9.07
CA MET A 402 0.06 -12.34 7.62
C MET A 402 -0.19 -10.95 7.02
N ALA A 403 -0.94 -10.12 7.73
CA ALA A 403 -1.23 -8.73 7.40
C ALA A 403 -0.04 -7.81 7.71
N SER A 404 0.05 -6.69 6.98
CA SER A 404 1.02 -5.65 7.29
C SER A 404 0.47 -4.73 8.40
N PRO A 405 1.32 -4.02 9.16
CA PRO A 405 0.87 -3.06 10.17
C PRO A 405 0.14 -1.87 9.57
N ALA A 406 -0.68 -1.22 10.40
CA ALA A 406 -1.06 0.19 10.24
C ALA A 406 -0.42 1.04 11.33
N VAL A 407 -0.27 2.34 11.08
CA VAL A 407 0.35 3.28 12.02
C VAL A 407 -0.49 4.54 12.13
N ILE A 408 -0.73 5.00 13.36
CA ILE A 408 -1.28 6.33 13.68
C ILE A 408 -0.47 6.91 14.83
N GLY A 409 0.03 8.14 14.67
CA GLY A 409 0.88 8.74 15.70
C GLY A 409 2.11 7.87 15.98
N ASN A 410 2.24 7.41 17.23
CA ASN A 410 3.31 6.50 17.66
C ASN A 410 2.82 5.05 17.90
N SER A 411 1.57 4.75 17.56
CA SER A 411 0.96 3.44 17.73
C SER A 411 1.07 2.60 16.46
N MET A 412 1.39 1.32 16.61
CA MET A 412 1.22 0.31 15.55
C MET A 412 -0.03 -0.52 15.82
N PHE A 413 -0.81 -0.79 14.78
CA PHE A 413 -1.92 -1.74 14.81
C PHE A 413 -1.50 -3.00 14.07
N LEU A 414 -1.35 -4.10 14.81
CA LEU A 414 -0.84 -5.37 14.29
C LEU A 414 -1.97 -6.39 14.27
N ARG A 415 -2.41 -6.78 13.08
CA ARG A 415 -3.38 -7.87 12.91
C ARG A 415 -2.64 -9.21 12.85
N SER A 416 -2.82 -10.03 13.88
CA SER A 416 -2.41 -11.43 13.87
C SER A 416 -3.50 -12.31 13.27
N ARG A 417 -3.30 -13.64 13.27
CA ARG A 417 -4.34 -14.56 12.80
C ARG A 417 -5.64 -14.53 13.61
N THR A 418 -5.58 -14.14 14.87
CA THR A 418 -6.69 -14.25 15.81
C THR A 418 -6.98 -12.95 16.56
N HIS A 419 -6.08 -11.97 16.52
CA HIS A 419 -6.21 -10.74 17.31
C HIS A 419 -5.77 -9.50 16.53
N LEU A 420 -6.24 -8.34 16.98
CA LEU A 420 -5.68 -7.03 16.68
C LEU A 420 -4.99 -6.50 17.94
N TYR A 421 -3.76 -6.02 17.79
CA TYR A 421 -2.99 -5.42 18.86
C TYR A 421 -2.79 -3.94 18.58
N ARG A 422 -2.87 -3.10 19.62
CA ARG A 422 -2.26 -1.77 19.60
C ARG A 422 -0.96 -1.79 20.39
N VAL A 423 0.14 -1.54 19.70
CA VAL A 423 1.49 -1.46 20.27
C VAL A 423 1.91 0.00 20.33
N GLU A 424 2.29 0.48 21.50
CA GLU A 424 2.73 1.86 21.71
C GLU A 424 3.72 1.90 22.87
N ALA A 425 4.81 2.68 22.69
CA ALA A 425 5.78 2.86 23.76
C ALA A 425 5.12 3.66 24.89
N LYS A 426 5.14 3.11 26.10
CA LYS A 426 4.68 3.80 27.30
C LYS A 426 5.68 4.83 27.80
#